data_AF-H1SDC4-F1
#
_entry.id   AF-H1SDC4-F1
#
_cell.length_a   1.000
_cell.length_b   1.000
_cell.length_c   1.000
_cell.angle_alpha   90.00
_cell.angle_beta   90.00
_cell.angle_gamma   90.00
#
_symmetry.space_group_name_H-M   'P 1'
#
loop_
_entity.id
_entity.type
_entity.pdbx_description
1 polymer ?
#
loop_
_entity_poly.entity_id
_entity_poly.type
_entity_poly.pdbx_seq_one_letter_code
_entity_poly.pdbx_strand_id
1 'polypeptide(L)' 'MSEKAYNVLFICTGNSARPILSEGLMNHQGKGRFQAYSAGSHPTGIVYPRALATLRRYGHIGHIGQS' A
#
# COMPACT_ATOMS: atom_id res chain seq x y z
N MET A 1 5.68 27.52 -1.69
CA MET A 1 6.27 26.40 -2.45
C MET A 1 5.27 25.26 -2.39
N SER A 2 4.92 24.63 -3.50
CA SER A 2 4.12 23.39 -3.46
C SER A 2 4.98 22.32 -2.79
N GLU A 3 4.49 21.72 -1.71
CA GLU A 3 5.15 20.56 -1.11
C GLU A 3 5.24 19.45 -2.18
N LYS A 4 6.45 18.97 -2.45
CA LYS A 4 6.68 17.93 -3.45
C LYS A 4 6.24 16.58 -2.90
N ALA A 5 5.34 15.90 -3.61
CA ALA A 5 5.00 14.51 -3.33
C ALA A 5 6.04 13.55 -3.93
N TYR A 6 6.38 12.49 -3.20
CA TYR A 6 7.30 11.44 -3.64
C TYR A 6 6.55 10.14 -3.95
N ASN A 7 6.90 9.50 -5.06
CA ASN A 7 6.38 8.17 -5.39
C ASN A 7 7.20 7.08 -4.70
N VAL A 8 6.54 6.11 -4.07
CA VAL A 8 7.16 5.00 -3.34
C VAL A 8 6.59 3.67 -3.80
N LEU A 9 7.44 2.69 -4.13
CA LEU A 9 7.01 1.35 -4.55
C LEU A 9 7.49 0.29 -3.55
N PHE A 10 6.55 -0.47 -2.98
CA PHE A 10 6.83 -1.62 -2.12
C PHE A 10 6.72 -2.92 -2.92
N ILE A 11 7.78 -3.72 -2.95
CA ILE A 11 7.84 -4.96 -3.76
C ILE A 11 7.97 -6.18 -2.87
N CYS A 12 7.20 -7.24 -3.17
CA CYS A 12 7.46 -8.58 -2.66
C CYS A 12 7.18 -9.63 -3.74
N THR A 13 7.36 -10.93 -3.46
CA THR A 13 7.05 -11.96 -4.46
C THR A 13 5.55 -12.00 -4.80
N GLY A 14 4.69 -12.18 -3.80
CA GLY A 14 3.27 -12.51 -4.01
C GLY A 14 2.27 -11.35 -4.09
N ASN A 15 2.73 -10.12 -3.86
CA ASN A 15 1.91 -8.90 -3.67
C ASN A 15 0.62 -9.10 -2.83
N SER A 16 0.70 -9.89 -1.75
CA SER A 16 -0.52 -10.33 -1.04
C SER A 16 -0.70 -9.72 0.35
N ALA A 17 0.38 -9.46 1.10
CA ALA A 17 0.28 -9.05 2.50
C ALA A 17 1.17 -7.85 2.84
N ARG A 18 2.47 -8.07 2.95
CA ARG A 18 3.45 -7.07 3.42
C ARG A 18 3.44 -5.77 2.60
N PRO A 19 3.58 -5.78 1.25
CA PRO A 19 3.61 -4.54 0.50
C PRO A 19 2.25 -3.83 0.47
N ILE A 20 1.13 -4.57 0.59
CA ILE A 20 -0.22 -4.02 0.73
C ILE A 20 -0.37 -3.23 2.04
N LEU A 21 0.12 -3.80 3.16
CA LEU A 21 0.15 -3.09 4.44
C LEU A 21 0.98 -1.81 4.36
N SER A 22 2.18 -1.89 3.76
CA SER A 22 3.07 -0.74 3.62
C SER A 22 2.48 0.35 2.73
N GLU A 23 1.85 -0.01 1.62
CA GLU A 23 1.16 0.93 0.73
C GLU A 23 0.04 1.68 1.47
N GLY A 24 -0.90 0.96 2.08
CA GLY A 24 -2.01 1.58 2.80
C GLY A 24 -1.54 2.46 3.95
N LEU A 25 -0.53 1.99 4.70
CA LEU A 25 0.06 2.73 5.80
C LEU A 25 0.75 4.03 5.34
N MET A 26 1.54 3.96 4.27
CA MET A 26 2.27 5.12 3.74
C MET A 26 1.33 6.13 3.08
N ASN A 27 0.31 5.69 2.33
CA ASN A 27 -0.68 6.59 1.75
C ASN A 27 -1.49 7.33 2.83
N HIS A 28 -1.83 6.64 3.93
CA HIS A 28 -2.54 7.26 5.05
C HIS A 28 -1.64 8.20 5.87
N GLN A 29 -0.44 7.74 6.28
CA GLN A 29 0.44 8.52 7.15
C GLN A 29 1.24 9.60 6.40
N GLY A 30 1.42 9.43 5.09
CA GLY A 30 2.20 10.35 4.26
C GLY A 30 1.57 11.72 4.11
N LYS A 31 0.26 11.88 4.39
CA LYS A 31 -0.46 13.17 4.41
C LYS A 31 -0.19 14.02 3.16
N GLY A 32 -0.19 13.38 1.97
CA GLY A 32 0.06 14.04 0.69
C GLY A 32 1.53 14.25 0.32
N ARG A 33 2.48 13.90 1.21
CA ARG A 33 3.93 13.94 0.93
C ARG A 33 4.41 12.72 0.16
N PHE A 34 3.64 11.64 0.19
CA PHE A 34 3.95 10.39 -0.48
C PHE A 34 2.73 9.88 -1.25
N GLN A 35 3.00 9.29 -2.40
CA GLN A 35 2.10 8.44 -3.15
C GLN A 35 2.74 7.05 -3.22
N ALA A 36 2.20 6.11 -2.45
CA ALA A 36 2.69 4.76 -2.35
C ALA A 36 1.93 3.81 -3.28
N TYR A 37 2.66 2.81 -3.76
CA TYR A 37 2.22 1.73 -4.62
C TYR A 37 2.79 0.40 -4.11
N SER A 38 2.17 -0.71 -4.48
CA SER A 38 2.70 -2.06 -4.26
C SER A 38 2.74 -2.87 -5.54
N ALA A 39 3.70 -3.79 -5.64
CA ALA A 39 3.80 -4.73 -6.76
C ALA A 39 4.38 -6.06 -6.30
N GLY A 40 4.26 -7.08 -7.16
CA GLY A 40 5.00 -8.31 -6.97
C GLY A 40 5.53 -8.94 -8.25
N SER A 41 6.62 -9.68 -8.10
CA SER A 41 7.25 -10.37 -9.24
C SER A 41 6.47 -11.59 -9.70
N HIS A 42 5.74 -12.24 -8.79
CA HIS A 42 4.84 -13.37 -9.05
C HIS A 42 3.55 -13.16 -8.22
N PRO A 43 2.71 -12.19 -8.61
CA PRO A 43 1.55 -11.81 -7.84
C PRO A 43 0.59 -13.00 -7.70
N THR A 44 0.07 -13.19 -6.51
CA THR A 44 -0.86 -14.29 -6.20
C THR A 44 -2.28 -14.03 -6.72
N GLY A 45 -2.56 -12.80 -7.19
CA GLY A 45 -3.90 -12.34 -7.59
C GLY A 45 -4.88 -12.17 -6.42
N ILE A 46 -4.47 -12.51 -5.19
CA ILE A 46 -5.33 -12.46 -4.00
C ILE A 46 -4.60 -11.70 -2.90
N VAL A 47 -5.21 -10.60 -2.44
CA VAL A 47 -4.75 -9.93 -1.24
C VAL A 47 -5.10 -10.77 -0.02
N TYR A 48 -4.11 -10.99 0.85
CA TYR A 48 -4.27 -11.71 2.10
C TYR A 48 -5.36 -11.04 2.95
N PRO A 49 -6.46 -11.73 3.30
CA PRO A 49 -7.61 -11.09 3.94
C PRO A 49 -7.28 -10.36 5.23
N ARG A 50 -6.32 -10.87 6.03
CA ARG A 50 -5.90 -10.22 7.27
C ARG A 50 -5.13 -8.91 7.02
N ALA A 51 -4.47 -8.74 5.87
CA ALA A 51 -3.81 -7.48 5.54
C ALA A 51 -4.85 -6.37 5.38
N LEU A 52 -5.91 -6.63 4.61
CA LEU A 52 -7.04 -5.71 4.47
C LEU A 52 -7.73 -5.47 5.81
N ALA A 53 -8.08 -6.53 6.55
CA ALA A 53 -8.71 -6.40 7.85
C ALA A 53 -7.88 -5.57 8.84
N THR A 54 -6.55 -5.71 8.81
CA THR A 54 -5.64 -4.90 9.62
C THR A 54 -5.71 -3.43 9.22
N LEU A 55 -5.61 -3.11 7.93
CA LEU A 55 -5.75 -1.73 7.47
C LEU A 55 -7.10 -1.13 7.84
N ARG A 56 -8.20 -1.90 7.70
CA ARG A 56 -9.54 -1.47 8.12
C ARG A 56 -9.58 -1.14 9.60
N ARG A 57 -9.04 -2.04 10.44
CA ARG A 57 -9.05 -1.90 11.90
C ARG A 57 -8.35 -0.63 12.38
N TYR A 58 -7.29 -0.20 11.70
CA TYR A 58 -6.52 0.99 12.07
C TYR A 58 -6.89 2.25 11.27
N GLY A 59 -7.94 2.20 10.45
CA GLY A 59 -8.38 3.35 9.65
C GLY A 59 -7.45 3.70 8.48
N HIS A 60 -6.60 2.77 8.04
CA HIS A 60 -5.61 2.98 6.99
C HIS A 60 -6.07 2.50 5.60
N ILE A 61 -7.38 2.50 5.33
CA ILE A 61 -7.89 2.26 3.98
C ILE A 61 -7.70 3.55 3.17
N GLY A 62 -6.50 3.72 2.60
CA GLY A 62 -6.32 4.54 1.41
C GLY A 62 -6.69 3.75 0.15
N HIS A 63 -6.64 4.38 -1.03
CA HIS A 63 -6.62 3.64 -2.28
C HIS A 63 -5.43 2.67 -2.25
N ILE A 64 -5.73 1.36 -2.19
CA ILE A 64 -4.77 0.29 -2.44
C ILE A 64 -4.86 0.03 -3.95
N GLY A 65 -3.81 0.35 -4.69
CA GLY A 65 -3.70 0.09 -6.11
C GLY A 65 -3.76 -1.42 -6.37
N GLN A 66 -4.91 -1.90 -6.84
CA GLN A 66 -5.05 -3.24 -7.40
C GLN A 66 -4.61 -3.14 -8.86
N SER A 67 -3.32 -3.31 -9.13
CA SER A 67 -2.78 -3.53 -10.47
C SER A 67 -2.29 -4.96 -10.61
#